data_AF-A0A923MGW5-F1
#
_entry.id   AF-A0A923MGW5-F1
#
_cell.length_a   1.000
_cell.length_b   1.000
_cell.length_c   1.000
_cell.angle_alpha   90.00
_cell.angle_beta   90.00
_cell.angle_gamma   90.00
#
_symmetry.space_group_name_H-M   'P 1'
#
loop_
_entity.id
_entity.type
_entity.pdbx_description
1 polymer ?
#
loop_
_entity_poly.entity_id
_entity_poly.type
_entity_poly.pdbx_seq_one_letter_code
_entity_poly.pdbx_strand_id
1 'polypeptide(L)'
;MLNEQNYTNTVKNMRKSAVRLERQGDYWSEEDKENLSKMFFEGVGITEMAVILQRSETAIIQQIEKMNLYDRRLYPARQKSCSAQSKCLCGTCMADPALCPLRRGGRCCQEGE
;
A
#
# COMPACT_ATOMS: atom_id res chain seq x y z
N MET A 1 19.90 -11.11 -18.47
CA MET A 1 19.08 -11.94 -17.55
C MET A 1 19.96 -12.39 -16.40
N LEU A 2 19.50 -12.31 -15.14
CA LEU A 2 20.24 -12.89 -14.02
C LEU A 2 20.43 -14.40 -14.25
N ASN A 3 21.61 -14.92 -13.91
CA ASN A 3 21.80 -16.37 -13.79
C ASN A 3 20.79 -16.94 -12.77
N GLU A 4 20.25 -18.12 -13.02
CA GLU A 4 19.23 -18.77 -12.18
C GLU A 4 19.71 -18.94 -10.72
N GLN A 5 20.99 -19.28 -10.55
CA GLN A 5 21.63 -19.37 -9.23
C GLN A 5 21.64 -18.01 -8.51
N ASN A 6 21.91 -16.93 -9.25
CA ASN A 6 21.95 -15.57 -8.70
C ASN A 6 20.55 -15.08 -8.34
N TYR A 7 19.55 -15.32 -9.20
CA TYR A 7 18.16 -15.01 -8.91
C TYR A 7 17.69 -15.68 -7.62
N THR A 8 17.94 -16.99 -7.50
CA THR A 8 17.56 -17.78 -6.34
C THR A 8 18.23 -17.26 -5.06
N ASN A 9 19.52 -16.91 -5.12
CA ASN A 9 20.25 -16.36 -3.99
C ASN A 9 19.74 -14.96 -3.59
N THR A 10 19.45 -14.09 -4.55
CA THR A 10 18.84 -12.78 -4.31
C THR A 10 17.51 -12.91 -3.57
N VAL A 11 16.63 -13.80 -4.04
CA VAL A 11 15.33 -14.05 -3.39
C VAL A 11 15.51 -14.59 -1.97
N LYS A 12 16.43 -15.55 -1.77
CA LYS A 12 16.74 -16.09 -0.43
C LYS A 12 17.24 -14.99 0.52
N ASN A 13 18.14 -14.14 0.06
CA ASN A 13 18.72 -13.07 0.88
C ASN A 13 17.69 -11.99 1.22
N MET A 14 16.84 -11.61 0.26
CA MET A 14 15.70 -10.71 0.48
C MET A 14 14.76 -11.26 1.57
N ARG A 15 14.33 -12.53 1.46
CA ARG A 15 13.39 -13.13 2.42
C ARG A 15 13.98 -13.31 3.81
N LYS A 16 15.29 -13.58 3.90
CA LYS A 16 16.02 -13.60 5.19
C LYS A 16 16.25 -12.20 5.76
N SER A 17 15.91 -11.13 5.02
CA SER A 17 16.27 -9.76 5.35
C SER A 17 17.78 -9.58 5.60
N ALA A 18 18.59 -10.43 4.96
CA ALA A 18 20.04 -10.44 5.12
C ALA A 18 20.72 -9.34 4.29
N VAL A 19 20.02 -8.87 3.25
CA VAL A 19 20.48 -7.79 2.37
C VAL A 19 19.39 -6.74 2.31
N ARG A 20 19.78 -5.49 2.55
CA ARG A 20 18.93 -4.34 2.31
C ARG A 20 18.89 -4.11 0.80
N LEU A 21 17.69 -4.14 0.22
CA LEU A 21 17.54 -3.83 -1.20
C LEU A 21 17.82 -2.34 -1.43
N GLU A 22 18.39 -2.02 -2.59
CA GLU A 22 18.89 -0.66 -2.89
C GLU A 22 17.82 0.41 -2.68
N ARG A 23 16.57 0.11 -3.08
CA ARG A 23 15.46 1.06 -3.03
C ARG A 23 14.53 0.83 -1.83
N GLN A 24 14.99 0.09 -0.82
CA GLN A 24 14.19 -0.21 0.37
C GLN A 24 14.02 1.03 1.26
N GLY A 25 12.78 1.54 1.30
CA GLY A 25 12.39 2.74 2.06
C GLY A 25 12.23 3.99 1.21
N ASP A 26 12.59 3.93 -0.07
CA ASP A 26 12.44 5.06 -0.99
C ASP A 26 10.96 5.35 -1.28
N TYR A 27 10.65 6.59 -1.60
CA TYR A 27 9.34 6.94 -2.16
C TYR A 27 9.13 6.26 -3.52
N TRP A 28 7.86 6.04 -3.87
CA TRP A 28 7.49 5.51 -5.19
C TRP A 28 7.34 6.68 -6.16
N SER A 29 8.21 6.75 -7.18
CA SER A 29 8.04 7.69 -8.29
C SER A 29 6.84 7.29 -9.15
N GLU A 30 6.35 8.20 -9.99
CA GLU A 30 5.32 7.85 -10.98
C GLU A 30 5.84 6.82 -11.99
N GLU A 31 7.09 6.93 -12.41
CA GLU A 31 7.75 5.94 -13.27
C GLU A 31 7.76 4.54 -12.64
N ASP A 32 8.05 4.43 -11.34
CA ASP A 32 8.03 3.15 -10.63
C ASP A 32 6.63 2.53 -10.62
N LYS A 33 5.60 3.37 -10.45
CA LYS A 33 4.19 2.94 -10.45
C LYS A 33 3.77 2.47 -11.83
N GLU A 34 4.13 3.20 -12.88
CA GLU A 34 3.87 2.82 -14.27
C GLU A 34 4.53 1.48 -14.62
N ASN A 35 5.80 1.32 -14.24
CA ASN A 35 6.55 0.08 -14.44
C ASN A 35 5.92 -1.09 -13.68
N LEU A 36 5.53 -0.88 -12.41
CA LEU A 36 4.83 -1.90 -11.62
C LEU A 36 3.49 -2.30 -12.25
N SER A 37 2.69 -1.33 -12.67
CA SER A 37 1.40 -1.54 -13.32
C SER A 37 1.55 -2.37 -14.59
N LYS A 38 2.51 -1.99 -15.45
CA LYS A 38 2.82 -2.72 -16.68
C LYS A 38 3.20 -4.17 -16.41
N MET A 39 4.17 -4.42 -15.51
CA MET A 39 4.57 -5.77 -15.13
C MET A 39 3.40 -6.59 -14.58
N PHE A 40 2.47 -5.95 -13.86
CA PHE A 40 1.30 -6.62 -13.29
C PHE A 40 0.34 -7.11 -14.37
N PHE A 41 0.01 -6.24 -15.33
CA PHE A 41 -0.85 -6.63 -16.45
C PHE A 41 -0.20 -7.60 -17.43
N GLU A 42 1.13 -7.61 -17.50
CA GLU A 42 1.91 -8.63 -18.23
C GLU A 42 1.96 -9.99 -17.51
N GLY A 43 1.45 -10.08 -16.27
CA GLY A 43 1.42 -11.33 -15.50
C GLY A 43 2.76 -11.73 -14.87
N VAL A 44 3.70 -10.78 -14.74
CA VAL A 44 4.98 -11.00 -14.08
C VAL A 44 4.74 -11.36 -12.60
N GLY A 45 5.47 -12.36 -12.10
CA GLY A 45 5.31 -12.80 -10.71
C GLY A 45 5.79 -11.74 -9.70
N ILE A 46 5.14 -11.67 -8.53
CA ILE A 46 5.49 -10.71 -7.45
C ILE A 46 6.97 -10.79 -7.06
N THR A 47 7.52 -12.00 -6.95
CA THR A 47 8.94 -12.23 -6.63
C THR A 47 9.86 -11.63 -7.69
N GLU A 48 9.48 -11.74 -8.96
CA GLU A 48 10.26 -11.22 -10.07
C GLU A 48 10.18 -9.69 -10.12
N MET A 49 8.99 -9.11 -9.93
CA MET A 49 8.82 -7.66 -9.76
C MET A 49 9.68 -7.11 -8.62
N ALA A 50 9.72 -7.82 -7.49
CA ALA A 50 10.53 -7.44 -6.32
C ALA A 50 12.03 -7.38 -6.65
N VAL A 51 12.52 -8.36 -7.41
CA VAL A 51 13.92 -8.39 -7.89
C VAL A 51 14.17 -7.29 -8.93
N ILE A 52 13.26 -7.05 -9.87
CA ILE A 52 13.43 -6.02 -10.91
C ILE A 52 13.43 -4.61 -10.30
N LEU A 53 12.46 -4.31 -9.44
CA LEU A 53 12.30 -2.99 -8.82
C LEU A 53 13.21 -2.77 -7.61
N GLN A 54 13.96 -3.79 -7.18
CA GLN A 54 14.80 -3.78 -5.98
C GLN A 54 13.97 -3.34 -4.74
N ARG A 55 12.77 -3.89 -4.60
CA ARG A 55 11.85 -3.67 -3.46
C ARG A 55 11.43 -5.02 -2.87
N SER A 56 11.00 -5.05 -1.61
CA SER A 56 10.53 -6.29 -1.00
C SER A 56 9.19 -6.75 -1.59
N GLU A 57 8.92 -8.06 -1.59
CA GLU A 57 7.62 -8.63 -2.01
C GLU A 57 6.45 -7.95 -1.30
N THR A 58 6.59 -7.68 0.00
CA THR A 58 5.59 -6.97 0.80
C THR A 58 5.34 -5.55 0.28
N ALA A 59 6.37 -4.82 -0.10
CA ALA A 59 6.23 -3.47 -0.66
C ALA A 59 5.53 -3.50 -2.03
N ILE A 60 5.83 -4.50 -2.86
CA ILE A 60 5.14 -4.72 -4.15
C ILE A 60 3.65 -4.96 -3.91
N ILE A 61 3.28 -5.91 -3.02
CA ILE A 61 1.88 -6.22 -2.70
C ILE A 61 1.14 -4.99 -2.18
N GLN A 62 1.73 -4.27 -1.23
CA GLN A 62 1.13 -3.03 -0.70
C GLN A 62 0.91 -1.97 -1.77
N GLN A 63 1.84 -1.84 -2.72
CA GLN A 63 1.71 -0.85 -3.78
C GLN A 63 0.65 -1.24 -4.81
N ILE A 64 0.58 -2.51 -5.21
CA ILE A 64 -0.48 -3.07 -6.08
C ILE A 64 -1.86 -2.80 -5.44
N GLU A 65 -1.96 -3.04 -4.13
CA GLU A 65 -3.18 -2.76 -3.35
C GLU A 65 -3.55 -1.28 -3.31
N LYS A 66 -2.56 -0.39 -3.09
CA LYS A 66 -2.78 1.05 -3.04
C LYS A 66 -3.22 1.61 -4.40
N MET A 67 -2.68 1.05 -5.48
CA MET A 67 -3.04 1.40 -6.86
C MET A 67 -4.34 0.75 -7.34
N ASN A 68 -4.94 -0.16 -6.54
CA ASN A 68 -6.14 -0.92 -6.90
C ASN A 68 -6.03 -1.65 -8.25
N LEU A 69 -4.89 -2.30 -8.52
CA LEU A 69 -4.66 -2.98 -9.81
C LEU A 69 -5.47 -4.28 -9.99
N TYR A 70 -6.11 -4.78 -8.94
CA TYR A 70 -7.00 -5.94 -8.99
C TYR A 70 -8.34 -5.65 -8.32
N ASP A 71 -9.39 -6.37 -8.76
CA ASP A 71 -10.72 -6.24 -8.19
C ASP A 71 -10.79 -6.79 -6.76
N ARG A 72 -10.56 -5.88 -5.81
CA ARG A 72 -10.60 -6.16 -4.36
C ARG A 72 -11.98 -6.60 -3.88
N ARG A 73 -13.04 -6.35 -4.66
CA ARG A 73 -14.41 -6.79 -4.37
C ARG A 73 -14.54 -8.31 -4.33
N LEU A 74 -13.67 -9.03 -5.03
CA LEU A 74 -13.66 -10.49 -5.04
C LEU A 74 -13.03 -11.09 -3.78
N TYR A 75 -12.21 -10.31 -3.04
CA TYR A 75 -11.49 -10.75 -1.85
C TYR A 75 -11.40 -9.61 -0.81
N PRO A 76 -12.44 -9.39 0.01
CA PRO A 76 -12.47 -8.30 0.98
C PRO A 76 -11.48 -8.55 2.13
N ALA A 77 -10.26 -8.04 2.02
CA ALA A 77 -9.38 -7.84 3.17
C ALA A 77 -9.91 -6.68 4.04
N ARG A 78 -9.57 -6.72 5.34
CA ARG A 78 -10.02 -5.81 6.41
C ARG A 78 -10.07 -4.35 5.93
N GLN A 79 -11.26 -3.89 5.54
CA GLN A 79 -11.49 -2.47 5.33
C GLN A 79 -11.35 -1.78 6.69
N LYS A 80 -10.40 -0.85 6.83
CA LYS A 80 -10.61 0.22 7.81
C LYS A 80 -11.79 1.02 7.29
N SER A 81 -12.95 0.82 7.89
CA SER A 81 -14.18 1.55 7.56
C SER A 81 -14.00 3.03 7.89
N CYS A 82 -13.30 3.78 7.04
CA CYS A 82 -13.23 5.23 7.11
C CYS A 82 -14.48 5.90 6.46
N SER A 83 -15.52 5.11 6.15
CA SER A 83 -16.76 5.61 5.55
C SER A 83 -17.82 6.03 6.57
N ALA A 84 -17.63 5.73 7.86
CA ALA A 84 -18.55 6.23 8.87
C ALA A 84 -18.23 7.71 9.10
N GLN A 85 -19.12 8.60 8.62
CA GLN A 85 -19.15 9.98 9.09
C GLN A 85 -19.08 9.93 10.62
N SER A 86 -18.07 10.61 11.19
CA SER A 86 -17.91 10.65 12.64
C SER A 86 -19.26 11.01 13.24
N LYS A 87 -19.73 10.31 14.27
CA LYS A 87 -20.98 10.62 14.98
C LYS A 87 -20.66 11.13 16.37
N CYS A 88 -21.53 11.97 16.94
CA CYS A 88 -21.35 12.42 18.31
C CYS A 88 -21.49 11.21 19.26
N LEU A 89 -20.58 11.07 20.23
CA LEU A 89 -20.53 9.91 21.13
C LEU A 89 -21.61 9.92 22.22
N CYS A 90 -22.28 11.05 22.48
CA CYS A 90 -23.24 11.15 23.58
C CYS A 90 -24.66 10.63 23.25
N GLY A 91 -24.89 10.08 22.05
CA GLY A 91 -26.14 9.38 21.67
C GLY A 91 -27.42 10.21 21.59
N THR A 92 -27.40 11.46 22.07
CA THR A 92 -28.60 12.30 22.25
C THR A 92 -28.44 13.70 21.64
N CYS A 93 -27.30 13.97 20.99
CA CYS A 93 -27.02 15.28 20.42
C CYS A 93 -27.82 15.49 19.13
N MET A 94 -28.75 16.44 19.17
CA MET A 94 -29.51 16.93 18.01
C MET A 94 -28.85 18.15 17.34
N ALA A 95 -27.68 18.58 17.82
CA ALA A 95 -26.97 19.70 17.20
C ALA A 95 -26.50 19.29 15.80
N ASP A 96 -26.67 20.21 14.83
CA ASP A 96 -26.12 20.05 13.48
C ASP A 96 -24.63 19.67 13.56
N PRO A 97 -24.21 18.55 12.94
CA PRO A 97 -22.81 18.15 12.87
C PRO A 97 -21.86 19.28 12.43
N ALA A 98 -22.30 20.23 11.60
CA ALA A 98 -21.49 21.36 11.15
C ALA A 98 -21.30 22.46 12.23
N LEU A 99 -22.20 22.52 13.21
CA LEU A 99 -22.23 23.57 14.24
C LEU A 99 -21.77 23.07 15.63
N CYS A 100 -21.61 21.76 15.81
CA CYS A 100 -21.21 21.19 17.09
C CYS A 100 -19.78 21.62 17.49
N PRO A 101 -19.61 22.39 18.58
CA PRO A 101 -18.29 22.87 19.02
C PRO A 101 -17.34 21.71 19.40
N LEU A 102 -17.90 20.56 19.80
CA LEU A 102 -17.14 19.36 20.15
C LEU A 102 -16.63 18.60 18.90
N ARG A 103 -17.19 18.84 17.71
CA ARG A 103 -16.70 18.24 16.45
C ARG A 103 -15.55 19.02 15.82
N ARG A 104 -15.44 20.33 16.05
CA ARG A 104 -14.34 21.15 15.51
C ARG A 104 -12.95 20.71 15.99
N GLY A 105 -12.86 19.91 17.06
CA GLY A 105 -11.61 19.38 17.60
C GLY A 105 -11.16 18.03 17.02
N GLY A 106 -11.97 17.36 16.19
CA GLY A 106 -11.69 16.02 15.68
C GLY A 106 -10.91 16.04 14.37
N ARG A 107 -9.63 16.44 14.38
CA ARG A 107 -8.71 16.20 13.26
C ARG A 107 -8.37 14.72 13.21
N CYS A 108 -9.18 13.93 12.50
CA CYS A 108 -8.74 12.64 12.00
C CYS A 108 -8.62 12.78 10.48
N CYS A 109 -7.38 12.72 9.99
CA CYS A 109 -6.96 12.88 8.59
C CYS A 109 -6.69 14.34 8.16
N GLN A 110 -5.64 14.97 8.70
CA GLN A 110 -4.87 15.90 7.86
C GLN A 110 -3.88 15.05 7.07
N GLU A 111 -4.09 15.00 5.76
CA GLU A 111 -3.11 14.51 4.80
C GLU A 111 -1.88 15.41 4.90
N GLY A 112 -0.70 14.81 5.08
CA GLY A 112 0.55 15.55 5.11
C GLY A 112 0.93 16.00 3.70
N GLU A 113 1.18 17.29 3.55
CA GLU A 113 2.02 17.86 2.48
C GLU A 113 3.50 17.52 2.73
#